data_AF-A0A928ZQ97-F1
#
_entry.id   AF-A0A928ZQ97-F1
#
_cell.length_a   1.000
_cell.length_b   1.000
_cell.length_c   1.000
_cell.angle_alpha   90.00
_cell.angle_beta   90.00
_cell.angle_gamma   90.00
#
_symmetry.space_group_name_H-M   'P 1'
#
loop_
_entity.id
_entity.type
_entity.pdbx_description
1 polymer ?
#
loop_
_entity_poly.entity_id
_entity_poly.type
_entity_poly.pdbx_seq_one_letter_code
_entity_poly.pdbx_strand_id
1 'polypeptide(L)'
;MNSQLQLLVRYRLAEAKETIEEAKLLLEYIAFRGSINRSYYAMLYALLGLLATRGLGTSKHSGVISLFDREFVKTGLLQRTSLAACIVLSMNGRLMTTAKCYSQIRV
;
A
#
# COMPACT_ATOMS: atom_id res chain seq x y z
N MET A 1 3.14 4.24 23.96
CA MET A 1 2.84 4.79 22.62
C MET A 1 1.99 6.04 22.79
N ASN A 2 2.32 7.13 22.11
CA ASN A 2 1.62 8.41 22.20
C ASN A 2 0.16 8.26 21.69
N SER A 3 -0.83 8.78 22.42
CA SER A 3 -2.26 8.64 22.09
C SER A 3 -2.60 9.24 20.73
N GLN A 4 -1.96 10.36 20.38
CA GLN A 4 -2.11 11.02 19.07
C GLN A 4 -1.59 10.16 17.92
N LEU A 5 -0.47 9.46 18.13
CA LEU A 5 0.09 8.55 17.12
C LEU A 5 -0.84 7.35 16.88
N GLN A 6 -1.39 6.76 17.93
CA GLN A 6 -2.35 5.66 17.79
C GLN A 6 -3.59 6.10 17.02
N LEU A 7 -4.08 7.31 17.27
CA LEU A 7 -5.24 7.87 16.58
C LEU A 7 -4.94 8.11 15.09
N LEU A 8 -3.77 8.67 14.77
CA LEU A 8 -3.30 8.83 13.39
C LEU A 8 -3.18 7.48 12.66
N VAL A 9 -2.57 6.48 13.28
CA VAL A 9 -2.41 5.15 12.67
C VAL A 9 -3.77 4.51 12.41
N ARG A 10 -4.69 4.57 13.39
CA ARG A 10 -6.06 4.06 13.23
C ARG A 10 -6.81 4.76 12.10
N TYR A 11 -6.69 6.08 12.03
CA TYR A 11 -7.29 6.88 10.96
C TYR A 11 -6.77 6.44 9.58
N ARG A 12 -5.45 6.30 9.41
CA ARG A 12 -4.85 5.84 8.15
C ARG A 12 -5.28 4.43 7.76
N LEU A 13 -5.42 3.53 8.74
CA LEU A 13 -5.92 2.18 8.49
C LEU A 13 -7.41 2.16 8.14
N ALA A 14 -8.20 3.07 8.70
CA ALA A 14 -9.60 3.25 8.33
C ALA A 14 -9.74 3.75 6.87
N GLU A 15 -8.98 4.77 6.48
CA GLU A 15 -8.92 5.25 5.09
C GLU A 15 -8.50 4.14 4.13
N ALA A 16 -7.47 3.36 4.49
CA ALA A 16 -7.03 2.22 3.71
C ALA A 16 -8.15 1.18 3.53
N LYS A 17 -8.90 0.91 4.60
CA LYS A 17 -10.00 -0.06 4.60
C LYS A 17 -11.15 0.41 3.71
N GLU A 18 -11.63 1.65 3.85
CA GLU A 18 -12.68 2.17 2.97
C GLU A 18 -12.26 2.13 1.50
N THR A 19 -11.03 2.58 1.21
CA THR A 19 -10.52 2.62 -0.17
C THR A 19 -10.41 1.22 -0.79
N ILE A 20 -10.11 0.18 0.00
CA ILE A 20 -10.08 -1.20 -0.52
C ILE A 20 -11.48 -1.75 -0.80
N GLU A 21 -12.49 -1.36 -0.01
CA GLU A 21 -13.88 -1.73 -0.29
C GLU A 21 -14.37 -1.06 -1.59
N GLU A 22 -14.01 0.20 -1.83
CA GLU A 22 -14.25 0.86 -3.12
C GLU A 22 -13.58 0.12 -4.28
N ALA A 23 -12.34 -0.36 -4.07
CA ALA A 23 -11.62 -1.11 -5.09
C ALA A 23 -12.33 -2.43 -5.45
N LYS A 24 -12.93 -3.10 -4.47
CA LYS A 24 -13.72 -4.33 -4.69
C LYS A 24 -15.00 -4.05 -5.47
N LEU A 25 -15.74 -3.01 -5.08
CA LEU A 25 -16.93 -2.59 -5.82
C LEU A 25 -16.59 -2.30 -7.29
N LEU A 26 -15.52 -1.53 -7.54
CA LEU A 26 -15.06 -1.26 -8.91
C LEU A 26 -14.65 -2.52 -9.67
N LEU A 27 -14.12 -3.53 -8.98
CA LEU A 27 -13.78 -4.81 -9.59
C LEU A 27 -15.04 -5.58 -10.01
N GLU A 28 -16.08 -5.59 -9.17
CA GLU A 28 -17.38 -6.21 -9.48
C GLU A 28 -18.04 -5.58 -10.72
N TYR A 29 -17.85 -4.28 -10.93
CA TYR A 29 -18.31 -3.57 -12.13
C TYR A 29 -17.34 -3.65 -13.32
N ILE A 30 -16.30 -4.50 -13.29
CA ILE A 30 -15.32 -4.66 -14.38
C ILE A 30 -14.55 -3.35 -14.67
N ALA A 31 -14.60 -2.38 -13.74
CA ALA A 31 -13.91 -1.10 -13.84
C ALA A 31 -12.44 -1.23 -13.39
N PHE A 32 -11.67 -2.06 -14.09
CA PHE A 32 -10.32 -2.48 -13.69
C PHE A 32 -9.37 -1.31 -13.40
N ARG A 33 -9.36 -0.27 -14.25
CA ARG A 33 -8.49 0.90 -14.05
C ARG A 33 -8.81 1.63 -12.74
N GLY A 34 -10.09 1.75 -12.41
CA GLY A 34 -10.54 2.33 -11.15
C GLY A 34 -10.18 1.47 -9.95
N SER A 35 -10.42 0.16 -10.04
CA SER A 35 -10.08 -0.80 -8.99
C SER A 35 -8.57 -0.81 -8.67
N ILE A 36 -7.72 -0.77 -9.70
CA ILE A 36 -6.25 -0.68 -9.54
C ILE A 36 -5.85 0.62 -8.85
N ASN A 37 -6.44 1.75 -9.27
CA ASN A 37 -6.14 3.05 -8.66
C ASN A 37 -6.52 3.08 -7.18
N ARG A 38 -7.72 2.59 -6.83
CA ARG A 38 -8.17 2.49 -5.43
C ARG A 38 -7.32 1.54 -4.61
N SER A 39 -6.98 0.37 -5.16
CA SER A 39 -6.06 -0.56 -4.51
C SER A 39 -4.71 0.08 -4.20
N TYR A 40 -4.17 0.88 -5.13
CA TYR A 40 -2.93 1.64 -4.94
C TYR A 40 -3.02 2.62 -3.75
N TYR A 41 -4.06 3.45 -3.70
CA TYR A 41 -4.24 4.41 -2.60
C TYR A 41 -4.49 3.73 -1.26
N ALA A 42 -5.24 2.62 -1.24
CA ALA A 42 -5.47 1.83 -0.03
C ALA A 42 -4.14 1.40 0.63
N MET A 43 -3.20 0.87 -0.16
CA MET A 43 -1.90 0.50 0.38
C MET A 43 -1.06 1.71 0.75
N LEU A 44 -1.11 2.80 -0.01
CA LEU A 44 -0.39 4.02 0.35
C LEU A 44 -0.80 4.52 1.74
N TYR A 45 -2.10 4.53 2.05
CA TYR A 45 -2.59 4.91 3.37
C TYR A 45 -2.11 3.94 4.46
N ALA A 46 -2.13 2.64 4.20
CA ALA A 46 -1.59 1.64 5.12
C ALA A 46 -0.08 1.84 5.37
N LEU A 47 0.70 2.13 4.32
CA LEU A 47 2.13 2.42 4.42
C LEU A 47 2.42 3.70 5.20
N LEU A 48 1.62 4.75 5.02
CA LEU A 48 1.72 5.98 5.79
C LEU A 48 1.46 5.72 7.29
N GLY A 49 0.44 4.92 7.62
CA GLY A 49 0.19 4.49 8.99
C GLY A 49 1.35 3.69 9.56
N LEU A 50 1.89 2.74 8.79
CA LEU A 50 3.01 1.90 9.19
C LEU A 50 4.29 2.73 9.41
N LEU A 51 4.63 3.64 8.51
CA LEU A 51 5.78 4.54 8.67
C LEU A 51 5.62 5.46 9.89
N ALA A 52 4.39 5.94 10.14
CA ALA A 52 4.11 6.76 11.31
C ALA A 52 4.43 6.01 12.62
N THR A 53 4.25 4.68 12.69
CA THR A 53 4.64 3.88 13.88
C THR A 53 6.14 3.94 14.19
N ARG A 54 6.97 4.26 13.19
CA ARG A 54 8.42 4.45 13.31
C ARG A 54 8.82 5.93 13.41
N GLY A 55 7.85 6.84 13.54
CA GLY A 55 8.11 8.28 13.50
C GLY A 55 8.57 8.80 12.13
N LEU A 56 8.34 8.01 11.07
CA LEU A 56 8.73 8.34 9.71
C LEU A 56 7.51 8.81 8.92
N GLY A 57 7.71 9.77 8.02
CA GLY A 57 6.63 10.30 7.19
C GLY A 57 7.17 11.19 6.09
N THR A 58 6.44 11.25 4.99
CA THR A 58 6.77 12.13 3.86
C THR A 58 5.51 12.45 3.08
N SER A 59 5.47 13.67 2.53
CA SER A 59 4.37 14.15 1.69
C SER A 59 4.45 13.64 0.25
N LYS A 60 5.57 13.04 -0.17
CA LYS A 60 5.78 12.56 -1.53
C LYS A 60 5.52 11.06 -1.64
N HIS A 61 4.72 10.63 -2.61
CA HIS A 61 4.46 9.21 -2.89
C HIS A 61 5.74 8.40 -3.07
N SER A 62 6.68 8.90 -3.88
CA SER A 62 7.98 8.26 -4.10
C SER A 62 8.81 8.15 -2.81
N GLY A 63 8.66 9.09 -1.88
CA GLY A 63 9.28 9.06 -0.58
C GLY A 63 8.70 7.95 0.31
N VAL A 64 7.37 7.78 0.33
CA VAL A 64 6.70 6.73 1.12
C VAL A 64 7.20 5.36 0.67
N ILE A 65 7.27 5.15 -0.63
CA ILE A 65 7.75 3.93 -1.27
C ILE A 65 9.22 3.66 -0.89
N SER A 66 10.09 4.67 -0.99
CA SER A 66 11.52 4.54 -0.71
C SER A 66 11.79 4.27 0.77
N LEU A 67 11.06 4.94 1.67
CA LEU A 67 11.17 4.70 3.10
C LEU A 67 10.66 3.31 3.45
N PHE A 68 9.57 2.86 2.86
CA PHE A 68 9.07 1.51 3.09
C PHE A 68 10.07 0.43 2.64
N ASP A 69 10.64 0.56 1.44
CA ASP A 69 11.65 -0.38 0.94
C ASP A 69 12.87 -0.42 1.87
N ARG A 70 13.34 0.75 2.32
CA ARG A 70 14.47 0.85 3.25
C ARG A 70 14.19 0.22 4.60
N GLU A 71 13.03 0.51 5.19
CA GLU A 71 12.75 0.21 6.60
C GLU A 71 12.12 -1.17 6.83
N PHE A 72 11.44 -1.73 5.83
CA PHE A 72 10.67 -2.97 5.97
C PHE A 72 11.07 -4.07 4.99
N VAL A 73 11.45 -3.73 3.75
CA VAL A 73 11.84 -4.74 2.75
C VAL A 73 13.31 -5.11 2.90
N LYS A 74 14.21 -4.11 2.95
CA LYS A 74 15.66 -4.34 3.11
C LYS A 74 16.04 -4.86 4.50
N THR A 75 15.22 -4.59 5.50
CA THR A 75 15.39 -5.11 6.87
C THR A 75 14.87 -6.55 7.02
N GLY A 76 14.26 -7.13 5.97
CA GLY A 76 13.73 -8.49 5.99
C GLY A 76 12.43 -8.65 6.78
N LEU A 77 11.86 -7.56 7.31
CA LEU A 77 10.62 -7.59 8.09
C LEU A 77 9.39 -7.92 7.22
N LEU A 78 9.42 -7.58 5.94
CA LEU A 78 8.38 -7.91 4.97
C LEU A 78 8.97 -8.59 3.75
N GLN A 79 8.37 -9.72 3.37
CA GLN A 79 8.75 -10.43 2.15
C GLN A 79 8.32 -9.65 0.91
N ARG A 80 9.17 -9.72 -0.11
CA ARG A 80 9.02 -9.03 -1.40
C ARG A 80 7.76 -9.44 -2.17
N THR A 81 7.17 -10.57 -1.79
CA THR A 81 5.94 -11.16 -2.34
C THR A 81 4.66 -10.55 -1.75
N SER A 82 4.76 -9.76 -0.68
CA SER A 82 3.59 -9.07 -0.13
C SER A 82 3.03 -8.05 -1.12
N LEU A 83 1.70 -7.91 -1.18
CA LEU A 83 1.01 -7.03 -2.12
C LEU A 83 1.59 -5.59 -2.12
N ALA A 84 1.96 -5.11 -0.92
CA ALA A 84 2.62 -3.82 -0.72
C ALA A 84 4.00 -3.74 -1.40
N ALA A 85 4.82 -4.78 -1.29
CA ALA A 85 6.13 -4.84 -1.93
C ALA A 85 6.03 -5.03 -3.45
N CYS A 86 5.07 -5.82 -3.94
CA CYS A 86 4.82 -5.95 -5.38
C CYS A 86 4.50 -4.59 -6.03
N ILE A 87 3.71 -3.73 -5.37
CA ILE A 87 3.29 -2.46 -5.96
C ILE A 87 4.38 -1.38 -5.85
N VAL A 88 5.16 -1.39 -4.76
CA VAL A 88 6.42 -0.62 -4.65
C VAL A 88 7.41 -0.96 -5.77
N LEU A 89 7.48 -2.23 -6.18
CA LEU A 89 8.37 -2.69 -7.24
C LEU A 89 7.83 -2.42 -8.65
N SER A 90 6.52 -2.56 -8.85
CA SER A 90 5.87 -2.25 -10.14
C SER A 90 5.95 -0.76 -10.48
N MET A 91 5.99 0.14 -9.48
CA MET A 91 6.05 1.60 -9.73
C MET A 91 7.47 2.16 -9.86
N ASN A 92 8.51 1.44 -9.44
CA ASN A 92 9.93 1.80 -9.72
C ASN A 92 10.37 1.46 -11.16
N GLY A 93 9.43 1.20 -12.06
CA GLY A 93 9.71 1.00 -13.49
C GLY A 93 10.47 -0.29 -13.85
N ARG A 94 10.66 -1.23 -12.90
CA ARG A 94 11.47 -2.44 -13.14
C ARG A 94 10.73 -3.77 -13.19
N LEU A 95 9.42 -3.86 -12.93
CA LEU A 95 8.68 -5.10 -13.18
C LEU A 95 7.24 -4.84 -13.64
N MET A 96 7.09 -4.99 -14.96
CA MET A 96 6.03 -5.73 -15.66
C MET A 96 4.58 -5.53 -15.19
N THR A 97 3.81 -4.90 -16.08
CA THR A 97 2.46 -5.33 -16.49
C THR A 97 1.66 -6.07 -15.42
N THR A 98 0.71 -5.33 -14.85
CA THR A 98 -0.56 -5.68 -14.16
C THR A 98 -1.09 -7.12 -14.15
N ALA A 99 -0.65 -8.01 -15.04
CA ALA A 99 -1.02 -9.42 -15.13
C ALA A 99 -0.43 -10.32 -14.03
N LYS A 100 0.77 -10.04 -13.48
CA LYS A 100 1.40 -10.93 -12.48
C LYS A 100 0.94 -10.71 -11.03
N CYS A 101 0.45 -9.51 -10.69
CA CYS A 101 -0.17 -9.26 -9.38
C CYS A 101 -1.52 -10.00 -9.28
N TYR A 102 -2.21 -10.16 -10.41
CA TYR A 102 -3.50 -10.84 -10.53
C TYR A 102 -3.46 -12.32 -10.14
N SER A 103 -2.32 -13.02 -10.31
CA SER A 103 -2.21 -14.44 -9.96
C SER A 103 -1.97 -14.68 -8.46
N GLN A 104 -1.70 -13.63 -7.67
CA GLN A 104 -1.43 -13.72 -6.23
C GLN A 104 -2.65 -13.31 -5.37
N ILE A 105 -3.69 -12.74 -5.98
CA ILE A 105 -4.99 -12.43 -5.34
C ILE A 105 -6.03 -13.45 -5.81
N ARG A 106 -5.72 -14.75 -5.73
CA ARG A 106 -6.76 -15.78 -5.73
C ARG A 106 -7.09 -16.10 -4.28
N VAL A 107 -8.32 -15.77 -3.89
CA VAL A 107 -9.03 -16.44 -2.78
C VAL A 107 -9.15 -17.91 -3.12
#